data_AF-A0A2H0RX77-F1
#
_entry.id   AF-A0A2H0RX77-F1
#
_cell.length_a   1.000
_cell.length_b   1.000
_cell.length_c   1.000
_cell.angle_alpha   90.00
_cell.angle_beta   90.00
_cell.angle_gamma   90.00
#
_symmetry.space_group_name_H-M   'P 1'
#
loop_
_entity.id
_entity.type
_entity.pdbx_description
1 polymer ?
#
loop_
_entity_poly.entity_id
_entity_poly.type
_entity_poly.pdbx_seq_one_letter_code
_entity_poly.pdbx_strand_id
1 'polypeptide(L)'
;MHIRPRHIASAALLMALLPHAALAQQSIITAVPGCSFDTGQINAGCVPAFLAHIIRFVFGLSGAFAVIMIVIAGYQIALAKVFNRDRSEGFTRLRVAVVGFILCACSWFIVDFIVQSLAFG
;
A
#
# COMPACT_ATOMS: atom_id res chain seq x y z
N MET A 1 -21.38 -20.15 27.76
CA MET A 1 -20.26 -20.68 26.97
C MET A 1 -19.23 -19.56 26.81
N HIS A 2 -18.22 -19.51 27.68
CA HIS A 2 -17.30 -18.37 27.84
C HIS A 2 -16.03 -18.64 27.00
N ILE A 3 -16.01 -18.15 25.76
CA ILE A 3 -14.88 -18.33 24.85
C ILE A 3 -13.74 -17.41 25.30
N ARG A 4 -12.58 -17.99 25.64
CA ARG A 4 -11.45 -17.24 26.20
C ARG A 4 -10.87 -16.27 25.16
N PRO A 5 -10.59 -15.00 25.53
CA PRO A 5 -10.12 -13.94 24.61
C PRO A 5 -8.75 -14.22 23.98
N ARG A 6 -8.03 -15.23 24.48
CA ARG A 6 -6.67 -15.59 24.02
C ARG A 6 -6.65 -16.25 22.64
N HIS A 7 -7.75 -16.87 22.19
CA HIS A 7 -7.81 -17.46 20.84
C HIS A 7 -8.18 -16.44 19.74
N ILE A 8 -8.91 -15.38 20.11
CA ILE A 8 -9.32 -14.32 19.18
C ILE A 8 -8.09 -13.49 18.76
N ALA A 9 -7.16 -13.26 19.69
CA ALA A 9 -5.92 -12.54 19.42
C ALA A 9 -4.98 -13.28 18.45
N SER A 10 -4.87 -14.61 18.56
CA SER A 10 -4.06 -15.40 17.61
C SER A 10 -4.66 -15.46 16.20
N ALA A 11 -5.99 -15.50 16.08
CA ALA A 11 -6.66 -15.48 14.78
C ALA A 11 -6.50 -14.12 14.07
N ALA A 12 -6.60 -13.02 14.81
CA ALA A 12 -6.39 -11.66 14.27
C ALA A 12 -4.94 -11.43 13.81
N LEU A 13 -3.97 -12.00 14.52
CA LEU A 13 -2.55 -11.93 14.14
C LEU A 13 -2.25 -12.74 12.86
N LEU A 14 -2.92 -13.89 12.66
CA LEU A 14 -2.83 -14.66 11.42
C LEU A 14 -3.48 -13.94 10.23
N MET A 15 -4.56 -13.18 10.44
CA MET A 15 -5.16 -12.35 9.39
C MET A 15 -4.26 -11.17 9.00
N ALA A 16 -3.52 -10.56 9.95
CA ALA A 16 -2.61 -9.47 9.64
C ALA A 16 -1.36 -9.89 8.84
N LEU A 17 -1.00 -11.17 8.86
CA LEU A 17 0.17 -11.74 8.16
C LEU A 17 -0.14 -12.21 6.74
N LEU A 18 -1.42 -12.35 6.38
CA LEU A 18 -1.78 -12.64 5.00
C LEU A 18 -1.52 -11.37 4.18
N PRO A 19 -0.71 -11.45 3.10
CA PRO A 19 -0.62 -10.37 2.13
C PRO A 19 -1.99 -10.28 1.47
N HIS A 20 -2.86 -9.46 2.06
CA HIS A 20 -4.06 -9.03 1.38
C HIS A 20 -3.53 -8.26 0.19
N ALA A 21 -3.70 -8.85 -1.01
CA ALA A 21 -3.51 -8.12 -2.24
C ALA A 21 -4.29 -6.83 -2.07
N ALA A 22 -3.58 -5.71 -1.91
CA ALA A 22 -4.26 -4.45 -1.81
C ALA A 22 -5.09 -4.32 -3.08
N LEU A 23 -6.33 -3.87 -2.97
CA LEU A 23 -7.14 -3.50 -4.15
C LEU A 23 -6.34 -2.57 -5.08
N ALA A 24 -5.30 -1.92 -4.53
CA ALA A 24 -4.35 -1.15 -5.28
C ALA A 24 -3.49 -1.88 -6.33
N GLN A 25 -3.34 -3.18 -6.22
CA GLN A 25 -2.64 -3.98 -7.21
C GLN A 25 -3.56 -4.44 -8.33
N GLN A 26 -4.88 -4.29 -8.21
CA GLN A 26 -5.84 -4.62 -9.27
C GLN A 26 -5.99 -3.40 -10.19
N SER A 27 -4.93 -3.08 -10.94
CA SER A 27 -5.09 -2.13 -12.04
C SER A 27 -6.05 -2.76 -13.07
N ILE A 28 -7.15 -2.06 -13.33
CA ILE A 28 -8.16 -2.39 -14.36
C ILE A 28 -7.51 -2.38 -15.77
N ILE A 29 -6.30 -1.83 -15.90
CA ILE A 29 -5.59 -1.56 -17.15
C ILE A 29 -4.47 -2.57 -17.42
N THR A 30 -4.73 -3.87 -17.26
CA THR A 30 -3.68 -4.91 -17.46
C THR A 30 -3.77 -5.73 -18.73
N ALA A 31 -4.84 -5.60 -19.52
CA ALA A 31 -4.95 -6.38 -20.74
C ALA A 31 -5.61 -5.56 -21.86
N VAL A 32 -4.86 -4.60 -22.41
CA VAL A 32 -5.16 -4.11 -23.76
C VAL A 32 -4.38 -4.99 -24.73
N PRO A 33 -5.05 -5.85 -25.53
CA PRO A 33 -4.37 -6.71 -26.50
C PRO A 33 -3.60 -5.85 -27.51
N GLY A 34 -2.29 -6.11 -27.66
CA GLY A 34 -1.40 -5.40 -28.60
C GLY A 34 -0.36 -4.48 -27.96
N CYS A 35 -0.40 -4.25 -26.65
CA CYS A 35 0.56 -3.42 -25.92
C CYS A 35 1.48 -4.31 -25.07
N SER A 36 2.74 -4.50 -25.49
CA SER A 36 3.72 -5.27 -24.75
C SER A 36 5.03 -4.47 -24.62
N PHE A 37 5.32 -4.06 -23.38
CA PHE A 37 6.47 -3.20 -23.06
C PHE A 37 7.81 -3.94 -23.11
N ASP A 38 7.80 -5.28 -22.98
CA ASP A 38 8.97 -6.13 -23.17
C ASP A 38 9.41 -6.22 -24.64
N THR A 39 8.48 -6.06 -25.60
CA THR A 39 8.75 -6.25 -27.04
C THR A 39 8.82 -4.95 -27.84
N GLY A 40 8.73 -3.77 -27.20
CA GLY A 40 8.90 -2.46 -27.85
C GLY A 40 7.75 -2.01 -28.76
N GLN A 41 6.59 -2.66 -28.71
CA GLN A 41 5.40 -2.29 -29.48
C GLN A 41 4.59 -1.25 -28.69
N ILE A 42 4.94 0.03 -28.85
CA ILE A 42 4.27 1.16 -28.19
C ILE A 42 3.41 1.90 -29.21
N ASN A 43 2.09 1.81 -29.04
CA ASN A 43 1.10 2.57 -29.80
C ASN A 43 0.43 3.62 -28.91
N ALA A 44 -0.20 4.66 -29.47
CA ALA A 44 -0.82 5.73 -28.68
C ALA A 44 -1.93 5.25 -27.71
N GLY A 45 -2.55 4.10 -28.00
CA GLY A 45 -3.51 3.43 -27.11
C GLY A 45 -2.89 2.65 -25.93
N CYS A 46 -1.56 2.52 -25.88
CA CYS A 46 -0.85 1.78 -24.82
C CYS A 46 -0.48 2.66 -23.61
N VAL A 47 -0.72 3.97 -23.68
CA VAL A 47 -0.46 4.93 -22.60
C VAL A 47 -1.10 4.50 -21.27
N PRO A 48 -2.35 4.01 -21.22
CA PRO A 48 -2.97 3.57 -19.96
C PRO A 48 -2.25 2.36 -19.34
N ALA A 49 -1.82 1.39 -20.16
CA ALA A 49 -1.13 0.19 -19.69
C ALA A 49 0.29 0.51 -19.19
N PHE A 50 0.95 1.49 -19.80
CA PHE A 50 2.27 1.97 -19.36
C PHE A 50 2.16 2.65 -17.99
N LEU A 51 1.15 3.51 -17.84
CA LEU A 51 0.89 4.23 -16.60
C LEU A 51 0.60 3.25 -15.45
N ALA A 52 -0.19 2.19 -15.70
CA ALA A 52 -0.45 1.15 -14.71
C ALA A 52 0.83 0.42 -14.25
N HIS A 53 1.76 0.15 -15.16
CA HIS A 53 3.02 -0.50 -14.82
C HIS A 53 3.89 0.39 -13.94
N ILE A 54 4.03 1.67 -14.30
CA ILE A 54 4.78 2.68 -13.52
C ILE A 54 4.17 2.87 -12.13
N ILE A 55 2.84 2.99 -12.03
CA ILE A 55 2.13 3.16 -10.77
C ILE A 55 2.41 1.97 -9.84
N ARG A 56 2.30 0.73 -10.34
CA ARG A 56 2.60 -0.46 -9.54
C ARG A 56 4.04 -0.47 -9.02
N PHE A 57 5.00 -0.06 -9.84
CA PHE A 57 6.39 0.03 -9.43
C PHE A 57 6.59 1.07 -8.31
N VAL A 58 6.04 2.26 -8.47
CA VAL A 58 6.13 3.36 -7.48
C VAL A 58 5.40 3.01 -6.19
N PHE A 59 4.21 2.41 -6.26
CA PHE A 59 3.48 1.95 -5.08
C PHE A 59 4.17 0.80 -4.36
N GLY A 60 4.81 -0.12 -5.09
CA GLY A 60 5.61 -1.19 -4.50
C GLY A 60 6.77 -0.63 -3.67
N LEU A 61 7.51 0.34 -4.21
CA LEU A 61 8.59 1.01 -3.50
C LEU A 61 8.08 1.85 -2.32
N SER A 62 7.06 2.69 -2.52
CA SER A 62 6.47 3.53 -1.47
C SER A 62 5.92 2.69 -0.32
N GLY A 63 5.19 1.61 -0.63
CA GLY A 63 4.69 0.66 0.36
C GLY A 63 5.80 -0.02 1.16
N ALA A 64 6.89 -0.43 0.49
CA ALA A 64 8.05 -1.01 1.17
C ALA A 64 8.68 -0.03 2.18
N PHE A 65 8.89 1.23 1.77
CA PHE A 65 9.40 2.27 2.68
C PHE A 65 8.46 2.55 3.84
N ALA A 66 7.14 2.59 3.59
CA ALA A 66 6.14 2.78 4.63
C ALA A 66 6.18 1.66 5.68
N VAL A 67 6.26 0.40 5.24
CA VAL A 67 6.35 -0.76 6.15
C VAL A 67 7.61 -0.70 7.02
N ILE A 68 8.77 -0.41 6.42
CA ILE A 68 10.04 -0.29 7.17
C ILE A 68 9.93 0.78 8.27
N MET A 69 9.39 1.95 7.93
CA MET A 69 9.22 3.05 8.89
C MET A 69 8.23 2.69 10.01
N ILE A 70 7.14 2.00 9.69
CA ILE A 70 6.16 1.52 10.67
C ILE A 70 6.81 0.53 11.64
N VAL A 71 7.64 -0.40 11.14
CA VAL A 71 8.34 -1.38 11.98
C VAL A 71 9.31 -0.69 12.94
N ILE A 72 10.14 0.24 12.44
CA ILE A 72 11.10 1.00 13.28
C ILE A 72 10.37 1.80 14.36
N ALA A 73 9.28 2.48 14.00
CA ALA A 73 8.45 3.22 14.96
C ALA A 73 7.81 2.29 16.00
N GLY A 74 7.34 1.11 15.57
CA GLY A 74 6.80 0.07 16.45
C GLY A 74 7.81 -0.41 17.49
N TYR A 75 9.05 -0.69 17.08
CA TYR A 75 10.14 -1.04 18.00
C TYR A 75 10.44 0.07 18.99
N GLN A 76 10.50 1.33 18.53
CA GLN A 76 10.74 2.49 19.39
C GLN A 76 9.63 2.62 20.46
N ILE A 77 8.37 2.42 20.09
CA ILE A 77 7.22 2.48 21.02
C ILE A 77 7.19 1.28 21.97
N ALA A 78 7.57 0.08 21.51
CA ALA A 78 7.56 -1.14 22.32
C ALA A 78 8.66 -1.12 23.39
N LEU A 79 9.88 -0.72 23.02
CA LEU A 79 11.03 -0.69 23.91
C LEU A 79 11.10 0.57 24.79
N ALA A 80 10.40 1.65 24.43
CA ALA A 80 10.34 2.88 25.23
C ALA A 80 9.96 2.64 26.71
N LYS A 81 9.05 1.68 26.99
CA LYS A 81 8.65 1.33 28.37
C LYS A 81 9.76 0.67 29.18
N VAL A 82 10.65 -0.08 28.54
CA VAL A 82 11.72 -0.82 29.21
C VAL A 82 12.93 0.09 29.46
N PHE A 83 13.18 1.04 28.56
CA PHE A 83 14.34 1.93 28.62
C PHE A 83 14.05 3.33 29.17
N ASN A 84 12.86 3.58 29.75
CA ASN A 84 12.42 4.91 30.21
C ASN A 84 12.66 6.02 29.16
N ARG A 85 12.39 5.71 27.89
CA ARG A 85 12.61 6.63 26.78
C ARG A 85 11.29 7.26 26.35
N ASP A 86 11.33 8.46 25.81
CA ASP A 86 10.14 9.15 25.32
C ASP A 86 9.46 8.39 24.18
N ARG A 87 8.19 8.08 24.39
CA ARG A 87 7.34 7.35 23.44
C ARG A 87 6.77 8.25 22.34
N SER A 88 6.77 9.56 22.59
CA SER A 88 6.21 10.59 21.72
C SER A 88 6.87 10.59 20.33
N GLU A 89 8.19 10.42 20.26
CA GLU A 89 8.93 10.37 19.00
C GLU A 89 8.47 9.21 18.10
N GLY A 90 8.29 8.02 18.70
CA GLY A 90 7.82 6.84 17.97
C GLY A 90 6.41 7.03 17.42
N PHE A 91 5.51 7.66 18.17
CA PHE A 91 4.17 7.98 17.68
C PHE A 91 4.17 9.01 16.56
N THR A 92 5.01 10.04 16.64
CA THR A 92 5.14 11.04 15.57
C THR A 92 5.65 10.38 14.29
N ARG A 93 6.68 9.54 14.38
CA ARG A 93 7.20 8.77 13.23
C ARG A 93 6.14 7.86 12.62
N LEU A 94 5.40 7.14 13.46
CA LEU A 94 4.31 6.27 13.01
C LEU A 94 3.21 7.06 12.28
N ARG A 95 2.80 8.21 12.82
CA ARG A 95 1.80 9.08 12.20
C ARG A 95 2.25 9.57 10.84
N VAL A 96 3.50 10.03 10.72
CA VAL A 96 4.04 10.53 9.44
C VAL A 96 4.10 9.40 8.39
N ALA A 97 4.52 8.19 8.78
CA ALA A 97 4.57 7.05 7.89
C ALA A 97 3.17 6.65 7.38
N VAL A 98 2.17 6.60 8.27
CA VAL A 98 0.79 6.25 7.91
C VAL A 98 0.14 7.34 7.05
N VAL A 99 0.33 8.62 7.40
CA VAL A 99 -0.22 9.74 6.63
C VAL A 99 0.39 9.77 5.22
N GLY A 100 1.71 9.56 5.09
CA GLY A 100 2.36 9.48 3.77
C GLY A 100 1.78 8.37 2.90
N PHE A 101 1.56 7.18 3.48
CA PHE A 101 0.96 6.06 2.75
C PHE A 101 -0.48 6.35 2.31
N ILE A 102 -1.30 6.95 3.18
CA ILE A 102 -2.68 7.35 2.85
C ILE A 102 -2.69 8.39 1.72
N LEU A 103 -1.80 9.39 1.76
CA LEU A 103 -1.70 10.40 0.71
C LEU A 103 -1.32 9.79 -0.65
N CYS A 104 -0.40 8.83 -0.67
CA CYS A 104 -0.09 8.07 -1.89
C CYS A 104 -1.35 7.36 -2.42
N ALA A 105 -2.07 6.62 -1.56
CA ALA A 105 -3.29 5.91 -1.96
C ALA A 105 -4.39 6.86 -2.49
N CYS A 106 -4.60 8.00 -1.83
CA CYS A 106 -5.55 9.02 -2.28
C CYS A 106 -5.19 9.61 -3.66
N SER A 107 -3.90 9.86 -3.92
CA SER A 107 -3.44 10.37 -5.22
C SER A 107 -3.84 9.44 -6.36
N TRP A 108 -3.65 8.14 -6.18
CA TRP A 108 -3.98 7.18 -7.21
C TRP A 108 -5.48 6.94 -7.38
N PHE A 109 -6.26 7.03 -6.29
CA PHE A 109 -7.73 6.99 -6.37
C PHE A 109 -8.28 8.10 -7.29
N ILE A 110 -7.69 9.31 -7.25
CA ILE A 110 -8.07 10.42 -8.12
C ILE A 110 -7.77 10.09 -9.58
N VAL A 111 -6.60 9.50 -9.87
CA VAL A 111 -6.21 9.11 -11.23
C VAL A 111 -7.15 8.04 -11.78
N ASP A 112 -7.46 7.02 -10.98
CA ASP A 112 -8.37 5.93 -11.37
C ASP A 112 -9.78 6.47 -11.66
N PHE A 113 -10.27 7.38 -10.81
CA PHE A 113 -11.55 8.06 -11.02
C PHE A 113 -11.60 8.83 -12.35
N ILE A 114 -10.54 9.58 -12.69
CA ILE A 114 -10.46 10.35 -13.95
C ILE A 114 -10.43 9.41 -15.15
N VAL A 115 -9.58 8.37 -15.12
CA VAL A 115 -9.46 7.42 -16.22
C VAL A 115 -10.77 6.67 -16.45
N GLN A 116 -11.44 6.26 -15.38
CA GLN A 116 -12.75 5.63 -15.46
C GLN A 116 -13.80 6.58 -16.04
N SER A 117 -13.80 7.84 -15.64
CA SER A 117 -14.74 8.85 -16.16
C SER A 117 -14.53 9.13 -17.66
N LEU A 118 -13.29 9.10 -18.15
CA LEU A 118 -12.98 9.28 -19.56
C LEU A 118 -13.26 8.03 -20.40
N ALA A 119 -13.09 6.82 -19.85
CA ALA A 119 -13.28 5.57 -20.58
C ALA A 119 -14.77 5.24 -20.86
N PHE A 120 -15.69 5.85 -20.11
CA PHE A 120 -17.13 5.69 -20.27
C PHE A 120 -17.82 6.95 -20.83
N GLY A 121 -17.04 7.91 -21.35
CA GLY A 121 -17.51 9.13 -22.03
C GLY A 121 -17.39 9.05 -23.55
#